data_AF-A0A8T3XE63-F1
#
_entry.id   AF-A0A8T3XE63-F1
#
_cell.length_a   1.000
_cell.length_b   1.000
_cell.length_c   1.000
_cell.angle_alpha   90.00
_cell.angle_beta   90.00
_cell.angle_gamma   90.00
#
_symmetry.space_group_name_H-M   'P 1'
#
loop_
_entity.id
_entity.type
_entity.pdbx_description
1 polymer ?
#
loop_
_entity_poly.entity_id
_entity_poly.type
_entity_poly.pdbx_seq_one_letter_code
_entity_poly.pdbx_strand_id
1 'polypeptide(L)'
;MPLDDKTIEEFYKLGQELREIPEKEHVKSLKGILHEHISKYFHEKKDKKTHEIKWESDEQIKSLTDSLWDKAAEHIAEYYLKMDQDTIKKLRGAKEPDNPNQSQFDTFMTVYLGSTKEDFFNTLKNNPTMNPENLLEYIKPLYETHIKIMSGQKIRYKVNTNEQAQHLLEYLKLIKEHNPKYVKLRVPKTFKSIDEVTGLYMQALNMLPETYHPKKPDTYSKKPDTYSKKPEQKAA
;
A
#
# COMPACT_ATOMS: atom_id res chain seq x y z
N MET A 1 21.32 -8.72 15.88
CA MET A 1 21.77 -10.00 15.30
C MET A 1 22.11 -9.71 13.84
N PRO A 2 23.27 -10.14 13.32
CA PRO A 2 23.54 -9.99 11.91
C PRO A 2 22.46 -10.76 11.12
N LEU A 3 21.87 -10.13 10.11
CA LEU A 3 20.97 -10.84 9.19
C LEU A 3 21.75 -11.96 8.51
N ASP A 4 21.10 -13.06 8.14
CA ASP A 4 21.68 -14.03 7.20
C ASP A 4 21.30 -13.66 5.75
N ASP A 5 21.93 -14.30 4.76
CA ASP A 5 21.67 -13.98 3.34
C ASP A 5 20.26 -14.40 2.92
N LYS A 6 19.71 -15.42 3.58
CA LYS A 6 18.35 -15.90 3.37
C LYS A 6 17.31 -14.84 3.77
N THR A 7 17.50 -14.20 4.93
CA THR A 7 16.62 -13.16 5.45
C THR A 7 16.65 -11.91 4.56
N ILE A 8 17.82 -11.56 4.03
CA ILE A 8 17.97 -10.46 3.07
C ILE A 8 17.20 -10.78 1.79
N GLU A 9 17.37 -11.98 1.24
CA GLU A 9 16.65 -12.43 0.04
C GLU A 9 15.13 -12.46 0.27
N GLU A 10 14.68 -12.89 1.45
CA GLU A 10 13.26 -12.89 1.82
C GLU A 10 12.67 -11.47 1.83
N PHE A 11 13.35 -10.49 2.43
CA PHE A 11 12.89 -9.10 2.39
C PHE A 11 13.07 -8.44 1.04
N TYR A 12 14.04 -8.85 0.23
CA TYR A 12 14.13 -8.38 -1.15
C TYR A 12 12.95 -8.87 -1.99
N LYS A 13 12.64 -10.18 -1.92
CA LYS A 13 11.48 -10.80 -2.58
C LYS A 13 10.17 -10.17 -2.13
N LEU A 14 10.00 -9.94 -0.83
CA LEU A 14 8.84 -9.22 -0.31
C LEU A 14 8.69 -7.85 -0.98
N GLY A 15 9.80 -7.11 -1.16
CA GLY A 15 9.79 -5.82 -1.84
C GLY A 15 9.35 -5.91 -3.31
N GLN A 16 9.83 -6.91 -4.04
CA GLN A 16 9.40 -7.17 -5.43
C GLN A 16 7.90 -7.50 -5.48
N GLU A 17 7.47 -8.43 -4.63
CA GLU A 17 6.07 -8.85 -4.54
C GLU A 17 5.09 -7.70 -4.21
N LEU A 18 5.55 -6.66 -3.50
CA LEU A 18 4.77 -5.47 -3.17
C LEU A 18 4.69 -4.51 -4.36
N ARG A 19 5.76 -4.37 -5.14
CA ARG A 19 5.79 -3.55 -6.37
C ARG A 19 4.92 -4.12 -7.48
N GLU A 20 4.67 -5.43 -7.44
CA GLU A 20 3.74 -6.11 -8.36
C GLU A 20 2.27 -5.96 -7.96
N ILE A 21 1.94 -5.47 -6.75
CA ILE A 21 0.54 -5.34 -6.32
C ILE A 21 -0.30 -4.46 -7.26
N PRO A 22 0.14 -3.27 -7.69
CA PRO A 22 -0.56 -2.46 -8.68
C PRO A 22 -0.87 -3.21 -9.98
N GLU A 23 -0.03 -4.20 -10.32
CA GLU A 23 -0.15 -4.96 -11.55
C GLU A 23 -1.08 -6.18 -11.43
N LYS A 24 -1.60 -6.47 -10.24
CA LYS A 24 -2.51 -7.60 -10.02
C LYS A 24 -3.86 -7.36 -10.69
N GLU A 25 -4.43 -8.43 -11.22
CA GLU A 25 -5.66 -8.38 -12.01
C GLU A 25 -6.83 -7.69 -11.30
N HIS A 26 -7.06 -7.97 -10.03
CA HIS A 26 -8.16 -7.32 -9.29
C HIS A 26 -7.93 -5.81 -9.09
N VAL A 27 -6.68 -5.34 -9.00
CA VAL A 27 -6.35 -3.91 -8.89
C VAL A 27 -6.50 -3.23 -10.25
N LYS A 28 -5.99 -3.85 -11.32
CA LYS A 28 -6.20 -3.37 -12.69
C LYS A 28 -7.68 -3.28 -13.04
N SER A 29 -8.43 -4.33 -12.70
CA SER A 29 -9.87 -4.40 -12.89
C SER A 29 -10.59 -3.31 -12.09
N LEU A 30 -10.24 -3.10 -10.81
CA LEU A 30 -10.78 -2.00 -10.00
C LEU A 30 -10.57 -0.64 -10.66
N LYS A 31 -9.34 -0.35 -11.10
CA LYS A 31 -9.02 0.89 -11.82
C LYS A 31 -9.83 1.02 -13.11
N GLY A 32 -9.95 -0.09 -13.85
CA GLY A 32 -10.71 -0.16 -15.10
C GLY A 32 -12.20 0.16 -14.91
N ILE A 33 -12.87 -0.52 -13.97
CA ILE A 33 -14.31 -0.31 -13.72
C ILE A 33 -14.60 1.11 -13.21
N LEU A 34 -13.71 1.68 -12.38
CA LEU A 34 -13.88 3.03 -11.88
C LEU A 34 -13.67 4.05 -13.01
N HIS A 35 -12.69 3.81 -13.87
CA HIS A 35 -12.43 4.66 -15.03
C HIS A 35 -13.57 4.62 -16.04
N GLU A 36 -14.12 3.43 -16.34
CA GLU A 36 -15.30 3.29 -17.18
C GLU A 36 -16.49 4.04 -16.59
N HIS A 37 -16.73 3.84 -15.29
CA HIS A 37 -17.87 4.43 -14.58
C HIS A 37 -17.80 5.96 -14.55
N ILE A 38 -16.63 6.53 -14.22
CA ILE A 38 -16.44 7.99 -14.22
C ILE A 38 -16.46 8.58 -15.63
N SER A 39 -15.93 7.86 -16.63
CA SER A 39 -15.97 8.31 -18.03
C SER A 39 -17.41 8.36 -18.55
N LYS A 40 -18.21 7.34 -18.23
CA LYS A 40 -19.64 7.32 -18.58
C LYS A 40 -20.37 8.50 -17.94
N TYR A 41 -20.18 8.71 -16.64
CA TYR A 41 -20.74 9.87 -15.94
C TYR A 41 -20.31 11.19 -16.60
N PHE A 42 -19.03 11.31 -16.94
CA PHE A 42 -18.49 12.49 -17.62
C PHE A 42 -19.19 12.75 -18.96
N HIS A 43 -19.32 11.73 -19.81
CA HIS A 43 -19.98 11.87 -21.11
C HIS A 43 -21.46 12.22 -21.02
N GLU A 44 -22.16 11.74 -19.99
CA GLU A 44 -23.57 12.03 -19.75
C GLU A 44 -23.82 13.45 -19.22
N LYS A 45 -22.87 13.99 -18.42
CA LYS A 45 -23.07 15.23 -17.66
C LYS A 45 -22.24 16.41 -18.15
N LYS A 46 -21.25 16.22 -19.03
CA LYS A 46 -20.41 17.32 -19.54
C LYS A 46 -21.24 18.38 -20.27
N ASP A 47 -20.82 19.62 -20.12
CA ASP A 47 -21.30 20.70 -20.98
C ASP A 47 -20.78 20.49 -22.42
N LYS A 48 -21.67 20.61 -23.40
CA LYS A 48 -21.36 20.34 -24.81
C LYS A 48 -20.40 21.37 -25.43
N LYS A 49 -20.34 22.58 -24.87
CA LYS A 49 -19.48 23.66 -25.35
C LYS A 49 -18.12 23.58 -24.69
N THR A 50 -18.06 23.56 -23.36
CA THR A 50 -16.79 23.62 -22.62
C THR A 50 -16.10 22.26 -22.53
N HIS A 51 -16.82 21.15 -22.75
CA HIS A 51 -16.30 19.80 -22.53
C HIS A 51 -15.83 19.57 -21.09
N GLU A 52 -16.53 20.18 -20.13
CA GLU A 52 -16.24 20.10 -18.70
C GLU A 52 -17.53 19.86 -17.91
N ILE A 53 -17.38 19.32 -16.71
CA ILE A 53 -18.41 19.37 -15.67
C ILE A 53 -17.96 20.36 -14.63
N LYS A 54 -18.78 21.38 -14.39
CA LYS A 54 -18.70 22.23 -13.20
C LYS A 54 -19.74 21.73 -12.22
N TRP A 55 -19.37 21.61 -10.94
CA TRP A 55 -20.32 21.16 -9.94
C TRP A 55 -21.44 22.18 -9.78
N GLU A 56 -22.67 21.73 -10.00
CA GLU A 56 -23.88 22.55 -9.89
C GLU A 56 -24.45 22.50 -8.47
N SER A 57 -24.21 21.40 -7.74
CA SER A 57 -24.67 21.23 -6.36
C SER A 57 -23.89 20.16 -5.60
N ASP A 58 -24.00 20.18 -4.27
CA ASP A 58 -23.43 19.13 -3.40
C ASP A 58 -24.12 17.77 -3.65
N GLU A 59 -25.39 17.74 -4.04
CA GLU A 59 -26.12 16.52 -4.38
C GLU A 59 -25.51 15.83 -5.61
N GLN A 60 -25.06 16.61 -6.61
CA GLN A 60 -24.39 16.07 -7.79
C GLN A 60 -23.09 15.36 -7.40
N ILE A 61 -22.26 16.01 -6.57
CA ILE A 61 -21.00 15.46 -6.08
C ILE A 61 -21.27 14.22 -5.23
N LYS A 62 -22.26 14.28 -4.34
CA LYS A 62 -22.65 13.15 -3.48
C LYS A 62 -23.12 11.95 -4.30
N SER A 63 -23.94 12.17 -5.31
CA SER A 63 -24.41 11.10 -6.21
C SER A 63 -23.25 10.38 -6.91
N LEU A 64 -22.28 11.15 -7.41
CA LEU A 64 -21.08 10.58 -8.01
C LEU A 64 -20.20 9.86 -6.98
N THR A 65 -20.01 10.46 -5.80
CA THR A 65 -19.26 9.91 -4.68
C THR A 65 -19.80 8.55 -4.30
N ASP A 66 -21.09 8.48 -3.96
CA ASP A 66 -21.76 7.27 -3.51
C ASP A 66 -21.61 6.19 -4.57
N SER A 67 -21.85 6.54 -5.84
CA SER A 67 -21.72 5.59 -6.93
C SER A 67 -20.28 5.06 -7.07
N LEU A 68 -19.26 5.91 -7.15
CA LEU A 68 -17.87 5.47 -7.33
C LEU A 68 -17.38 4.65 -6.14
N TRP A 69 -17.70 5.11 -4.93
CA TRP A 69 -17.32 4.42 -3.70
C TRP A 69 -18.00 3.06 -3.62
N ASP A 70 -19.30 2.96 -3.89
CA ASP A 70 -20.03 1.68 -3.88
C ASP A 70 -19.49 0.71 -4.92
N LYS A 71 -19.15 1.17 -6.14
CA LYS A 71 -18.52 0.31 -7.16
C LYS A 71 -17.17 -0.22 -6.69
N ALA A 72 -16.34 0.64 -6.09
CA ALA A 72 -15.06 0.20 -5.55
C ALA A 72 -15.25 -0.81 -4.41
N ALA A 73 -16.19 -0.55 -3.51
CA ALA A 73 -16.49 -1.40 -2.36
C ALA A 73 -16.98 -2.79 -2.79
N GLU A 74 -17.94 -2.86 -3.70
CA GLU A 74 -18.47 -4.11 -4.24
C GLU A 74 -17.38 -4.91 -4.96
N HIS A 75 -16.60 -4.25 -5.80
CA HIS A 75 -15.50 -4.90 -6.52
C HIS A 75 -14.46 -5.51 -5.58
N ILE A 76 -14.06 -4.77 -4.54
CA ILE A 76 -13.12 -5.31 -3.55
C ILE A 76 -13.76 -6.47 -2.79
N ALA A 77 -15.02 -6.34 -2.37
CA ALA A 77 -15.72 -7.42 -1.66
C ALA A 77 -15.76 -8.71 -2.49
N GLU A 78 -16.15 -8.62 -3.76
CA GLU A 78 -16.30 -9.77 -4.65
C GLU A 78 -14.95 -10.36 -5.08
N TYR A 79 -14.05 -9.52 -5.60
CA TYR A 79 -12.87 -10.00 -6.30
C TYR A 79 -11.66 -10.16 -5.40
N TYR A 80 -11.50 -9.29 -4.40
CA TYR A 80 -10.40 -9.36 -3.45
C TYR A 80 -10.75 -10.21 -2.24
N LEU A 81 -11.90 -9.93 -1.60
CA LEU A 81 -12.32 -10.63 -0.38
C LEU A 81 -13.09 -11.93 -0.65
N LYS A 82 -13.47 -12.20 -1.90
CA LYS A 82 -14.20 -13.41 -2.31
C LYS A 82 -15.54 -13.56 -1.59
N MET A 83 -16.20 -12.44 -1.29
CA MET A 83 -17.55 -12.42 -0.72
C MET A 83 -18.58 -12.71 -1.80
N ASP A 84 -19.55 -13.56 -1.49
CA ASP A 84 -20.72 -13.77 -2.33
C ASP A 84 -21.75 -12.62 -2.20
N GLN A 85 -22.66 -12.52 -3.18
CA GLN A 85 -23.68 -11.47 -3.24
C GLN A 85 -24.63 -11.49 -2.04
N ASP A 86 -24.93 -12.67 -1.50
CA ASP A 86 -25.82 -12.80 -0.35
C ASP A 86 -25.18 -12.22 0.91
N THR A 87 -23.88 -12.43 1.09
CA THR A 87 -23.07 -11.87 2.18
C THR A 87 -23.00 -10.36 2.05
N ILE A 88 -22.70 -9.84 0.86
CA ILE A 88 -22.70 -8.38 0.60
C ILE A 88 -24.08 -7.78 0.93
N LYS A 89 -25.16 -8.39 0.44
CA LYS A 89 -26.53 -7.93 0.70
C LYS A 89 -26.88 -7.95 2.19
N LYS A 90 -26.51 -9.00 2.91
CA LYS A 90 -26.70 -9.09 4.37
C LYS A 90 -25.96 -7.98 5.10
N LEU A 91 -24.69 -7.74 4.77
CA LEU A 91 -23.88 -6.68 5.39
C LEU A 91 -24.40 -5.28 5.08
N ARG A 92 -24.91 -5.04 3.87
CA ARG A 92 -25.55 -3.76 3.50
C ARG A 92 -26.87 -3.54 4.26
N GLY A 93 -27.61 -4.61 4.51
CA GLY A 93 -28.85 -4.57 5.30
C GLY A 93 -28.62 -4.45 6.81
N ALA A 94 -27.48 -4.93 7.32
CA ALA A 94 -27.11 -4.83 8.72
C ALA A 94 -26.61 -3.41 9.05
N LYS A 95 -27.03 -2.90 10.22
CA LYS A 95 -26.60 -1.60 10.74
C LYS A 95 -25.52 -1.76 11.80
N GLU A 96 -24.68 -0.75 11.94
CA GLU A 96 -23.74 -0.70 13.07
C GLU A 96 -24.52 -0.59 14.39
N PRO A 97 -24.14 -1.34 15.44
CA PRO A 97 -24.79 -1.25 16.75
C PRO A 97 -24.78 0.18 17.32
N ASP A 98 -23.69 0.89 17.10
CA ASP A 98 -23.45 2.23 17.65
C ASP A 98 -23.85 3.37 16.68
N ASN A 99 -24.15 3.05 15.42
CA ASN A 99 -24.56 4.02 14.40
C ASN A 99 -25.60 3.41 13.43
N PRO A 100 -26.91 3.52 13.72
CA PRO A 100 -27.96 2.89 12.91
C PRO A 100 -28.07 3.46 11.48
N ASN A 101 -27.46 4.61 11.21
CA ASN A 101 -27.46 5.21 9.88
C ASN A 101 -26.37 4.62 8.98
N GLN A 102 -25.36 3.96 9.55
CA GLN A 102 -24.24 3.37 8.83
C GLN A 102 -24.46 1.87 8.65
N SER A 103 -24.27 1.37 7.42
CA SER A 103 -24.30 -0.07 7.18
C SER A 103 -23.00 -0.72 7.63
N GLN A 104 -23.07 -1.97 8.10
CA GLN A 104 -21.87 -2.74 8.45
C GLN A 104 -20.95 -2.93 7.25
N PHE A 105 -21.54 -3.04 6.05
CA PHE A 105 -20.76 -3.07 4.81
C PHE A 105 -19.92 -1.80 4.62
N ASP A 106 -20.50 -0.61 4.84
CA ASP A 106 -19.77 0.64 4.63
C ASP A 106 -18.59 0.78 5.60
N THR A 107 -18.82 0.44 6.89
CA THR A 107 -17.76 0.42 7.91
C THR A 107 -16.66 -0.57 7.56
N PHE A 108 -17.05 -1.79 7.19
CA PHE A 108 -16.11 -2.84 6.86
C PHE A 108 -15.27 -2.47 5.63
N MET A 109 -15.90 -1.93 4.59
CA MET A 109 -15.21 -1.55 3.36
C MET A 109 -14.35 -0.29 3.52
N THR A 110 -14.65 0.58 4.48
CA THR A 110 -13.76 1.70 4.86
C THR A 110 -12.36 1.21 5.25
N VAL A 111 -12.22 0.02 5.83
CA VAL A 111 -10.91 -0.56 6.17
C VAL A 111 -10.09 -0.89 4.93
N TYR A 112 -10.72 -1.20 3.79
CA TYR A 112 -10.06 -1.60 2.54
C TYR A 112 -9.94 -0.47 1.51
N LEU A 113 -10.84 0.50 1.56
CA LEU A 113 -10.79 1.73 0.76
C LEU A 113 -10.00 2.84 1.47
N GLY A 114 -9.82 2.73 2.80
CA GLY A 114 -9.12 3.69 3.65
C GLY A 114 -9.72 5.09 3.69
N SER A 115 -10.96 5.24 3.24
CA SER A 115 -11.73 6.48 3.30
C SER A 115 -13.22 6.16 3.41
N THR A 116 -13.94 6.91 4.23
CA THR A 116 -15.40 6.88 4.23
C THR A 116 -15.97 7.52 2.96
N LYS A 117 -17.27 7.35 2.70
CA LYS A 117 -17.96 8.10 1.63
C LYS A 117 -17.85 9.61 1.84
N GLU A 118 -17.90 10.07 3.09
CA GLU A 118 -17.78 11.49 3.43
C GLU A 118 -16.37 12.05 3.15
N ASP A 119 -15.31 11.31 3.51
CA ASP A 119 -13.93 11.68 3.19
C ASP A 119 -13.71 11.78 1.68
N PHE A 120 -14.27 10.82 0.93
CA PHE A 120 -14.19 10.81 -0.51
C PHE A 120 -14.99 11.96 -1.14
N PHE A 121 -16.19 12.24 -0.65
CA PHE A 121 -17.00 13.40 -1.04
C PHE A 121 -16.21 14.70 -0.89
N ASN A 122 -15.59 14.91 0.27
CA ASN A 122 -14.78 16.10 0.54
C ASN A 122 -13.58 16.21 -0.42
N THR A 123 -12.99 15.06 -0.80
CA THR A 123 -11.93 15.01 -1.81
C THR A 123 -12.42 15.45 -3.19
N LEU A 124 -13.59 14.99 -3.63
CA LEU A 124 -14.17 15.39 -4.92
C LEU A 124 -14.61 16.87 -4.91
N LYS A 125 -15.21 17.32 -3.80
CA LYS A 125 -15.70 18.70 -3.63
C LYS A 125 -14.62 19.76 -3.78
N ASN A 126 -13.39 19.45 -3.35
CA ASN A 126 -12.25 20.35 -3.47
C ASN A 126 -11.71 20.50 -4.90
N ASN A 127 -12.20 19.70 -5.85
CA ASN A 127 -11.81 19.79 -7.26
C ASN A 127 -12.97 20.39 -8.06
N PRO A 128 -12.98 21.70 -8.36
CA PRO A 128 -14.18 22.41 -8.81
C PRO A 128 -14.62 22.09 -10.24
N THR A 129 -13.80 21.40 -11.04
CA THR A 129 -14.07 21.15 -12.45
C THR A 129 -13.50 19.82 -12.89
N MET A 130 -14.33 19.01 -13.54
CA MET A 130 -13.95 17.71 -14.11
C MET A 130 -13.86 17.82 -15.62
N ASN A 131 -12.75 17.33 -16.18
CA ASN A 131 -12.45 17.32 -17.59
C ASN A 131 -11.77 15.98 -17.96
N PRO A 132 -11.58 15.68 -19.26
CA PRO A 132 -10.99 14.39 -19.67
C PRO A 132 -9.59 14.15 -19.11
N GLU A 133 -8.81 15.21 -18.87
CA GLU A 133 -7.41 15.12 -18.44
C GLU A 133 -7.28 14.74 -16.96
N ASN A 134 -8.31 15.03 -16.14
CA ASN A 134 -8.25 14.82 -14.69
C ASN A 134 -9.20 13.73 -14.16
N LEU A 135 -9.93 13.01 -15.02
CA LEU A 135 -10.85 11.92 -14.60
C LEU A 135 -10.18 10.91 -13.67
N LEU A 136 -8.94 10.51 -13.98
CA LEU A 136 -8.21 9.54 -13.18
C LEU A 136 -7.89 10.06 -11.77
N GLU A 137 -7.67 11.36 -11.59
CA GLU A 137 -7.34 11.94 -10.28
C GLU A 137 -8.54 11.88 -9.32
N TYR A 138 -9.78 11.90 -9.83
CA TYR A 138 -10.98 11.74 -9.01
C TYR A 138 -11.15 10.32 -8.45
N ILE A 139 -10.74 9.30 -9.19
CA ILE A 139 -10.87 7.89 -8.74
C ILE A 139 -9.61 7.35 -8.07
N LYS A 140 -8.49 8.06 -8.20
CA LYS A 140 -7.18 7.72 -7.62
C LYS A 140 -7.20 7.42 -6.13
N PRO A 141 -7.89 8.20 -5.28
CA PRO A 141 -7.95 7.90 -3.85
C PRO A 141 -8.48 6.50 -3.53
N LEU A 142 -9.43 5.99 -4.32
CA LEU A 142 -10.07 4.69 -4.07
C LEU A 142 -9.12 3.52 -4.34
N TYR A 143 -8.41 3.52 -5.47
CA TYR A 143 -7.51 2.41 -5.82
C TYR A 143 -6.11 2.53 -5.21
N GLU A 144 -5.55 3.73 -5.03
CA GLU A 144 -4.23 3.88 -4.40
C GLU A 144 -4.26 3.49 -2.91
N THR A 145 -5.33 3.87 -2.22
CA THR A 145 -5.47 3.52 -0.80
C THR A 145 -5.66 2.02 -0.64
N HIS A 146 -6.42 1.39 -1.52
CA HIS A 146 -6.52 -0.06 -1.58
C HIS A 146 -5.15 -0.74 -1.77
N ILE A 147 -4.33 -0.26 -2.72
CA ILE A 147 -2.96 -0.76 -2.92
C ILE A 147 -2.11 -0.63 -1.64
N LYS A 148 -2.19 0.52 -0.96
CA LYS A 148 -1.45 0.78 0.29
C LYS A 148 -1.87 -0.18 1.39
N ILE A 149 -3.17 -0.41 1.56
CA ILE A 149 -3.71 -1.33 2.56
C ILE A 149 -3.29 -2.77 2.25
N MET A 150 -3.44 -3.21 1.01
CA MET A 150 -3.00 -4.54 0.57
C MET A 150 -1.50 -4.77 0.80
N SER A 151 -0.69 -3.77 0.47
CA SER A 151 0.76 -3.80 0.67
C SER A 151 1.10 -3.91 2.16
N GLY A 152 0.46 -3.07 2.99
CA GLY A 152 0.63 -3.09 4.44
C GLY A 152 0.18 -4.41 5.07
N GLN A 153 -0.98 -4.96 4.67
CA GLN A 153 -1.47 -6.25 5.13
C GLN A 153 -0.52 -7.38 4.76
N LYS A 154 0.03 -7.36 3.54
CA LYS A 154 0.98 -8.37 3.08
C LYS A 154 2.27 -8.36 3.91
N ILE A 155 2.79 -7.18 4.25
CA ILE A 155 3.94 -7.06 5.16
C ILE A 155 3.58 -7.56 6.55
N ARG A 156 2.46 -7.10 7.14
CA ARG A 156 2.01 -7.55 8.46
C ARG A 156 1.86 -9.06 8.55
N TYR A 157 1.37 -9.70 7.49
CA TYR A 157 1.26 -11.16 7.44
C TYR A 157 2.63 -11.85 7.46
N LYS A 158 3.61 -11.29 6.76
CA LYS A 158 4.99 -11.81 6.70
C LYS A 158 5.83 -11.45 7.92
N VAL A 159 5.48 -10.36 8.60
CA VAL A 159 6.20 -9.75 9.72
C VAL A 159 5.20 -9.59 10.86
N ASN A 160 4.85 -10.72 11.48
CA ASN A 160 3.82 -10.80 12.52
C ASN A 160 4.39 -11.10 13.93
N THR A 161 5.72 -11.22 14.05
CA THR A 161 6.42 -11.41 15.31
C THR A 161 7.43 -10.29 15.57
N ASN A 162 7.78 -10.08 16.84
CA ASN A 162 8.82 -9.12 17.22
C ASN A 162 10.20 -9.48 16.65
N GLU A 163 10.51 -10.76 16.48
CA GLU A 163 11.75 -11.22 15.87
C GLU A 163 11.83 -10.83 14.38
N GLN A 164 10.79 -11.12 13.61
CA GLN A 164 10.71 -10.70 12.20
C GLN A 164 10.73 -9.18 12.06
N ALA A 165 10.04 -8.45 12.95
CA ALA A 165 10.06 -6.99 12.97
C ALA A 165 11.47 -6.45 13.25
N GLN A 166 12.21 -7.08 14.15
CA GLN A 166 13.61 -6.74 14.39
C GLN A 166 14.46 -7.02 13.16
N HIS A 167 14.28 -8.16 12.48
CA HIS A 167 15.00 -8.47 11.25
C HIS A 167 14.70 -7.46 10.13
N LEU A 168 13.45 -7.05 9.99
CA LEU A 168 13.06 -6.02 9.02
C LEU A 168 13.70 -4.67 9.35
N LEU A 169 13.79 -4.32 10.64
CA LEU A 169 14.47 -3.10 11.08
C LEU A 169 15.97 -3.15 10.78
N GLU A 170 16.64 -4.28 11.01
CA GLU A 170 18.04 -4.48 10.63
C GLU A 170 18.23 -4.39 9.11
N TYR A 171 17.28 -4.90 8.32
CA TYR A 171 17.32 -4.81 6.86
C TYR A 171 17.22 -3.36 6.39
N LEU A 172 16.36 -2.57 7.03
CA LEU A 172 16.24 -1.12 6.77
C LEU A 172 17.52 -0.35 7.13
N LYS A 173 18.21 -0.74 8.22
CA LYS A 173 19.53 -0.19 8.56
C LYS A 173 20.56 -0.52 7.49
N LEU A 174 20.59 -1.77 7.03
CA LEU A 174 21.48 -2.21 5.96
C LEU A 174 21.25 -1.41 4.67
N ILE A 175 20.00 -1.23 4.25
CA ILE A 175 19.65 -0.37 3.10
C ILE A 175 20.21 1.04 3.27
N LYS A 176 20.00 1.65 4.45
CA LYS A 176 20.42 3.02 4.76
C LYS A 176 21.93 3.18 4.70
N GLU A 177 22.68 2.26 5.29
CA GLU A 177 24.14 2.28 5.30
C GLU A 177 24.72 2.22 3.88
N HIS A 178 24.11 1.41 3.01
CA HIS A 178 24.63 1.17 1.67
C HIS A 178 24.10 2.15 0.62
N ASN A 179 23.09 2.97 0.93
CA ASN A 179 22.47 3.91 -0.02
C ASN A 179 22.16 5.27 0.59
N PRO A 180 23.17 6.00 1.07
CA PRO A 180 22.96 7.32 1.68
C PRO A 180 22.32 8.33 0.71
N LYS A 181 22.47 8.14 -0.61
CA LYS A 181 21.88 9.02 -1.64
C LYS A 181 20.36 8.93 -1.75
N TYR A 182 19.77 7.79 -1.38
CA TYR A 182 18.35 7.51 -1.62
C TYR A 182 17.53 7.45 -0.32
N VAL A 183 18.18 7.50 0.85
CA VAL A 183 17.50 7.22 2.12
C VAL A 183 17.40 8.50 2.98
N LYS A 184 16.33 9.27 2.77
CA LYS A 184 15.81 10.22 3.78
C LYS A 184 15.12 9.51 4.96
N LEU A 185 15.12 8.17 4.97
CA LEU A 185 14.46 7.35 5.98
C LEU A 185 15.14 7.50 7.34
N ARG A 186 14.35 7.95 8.32
CA ARG A 186 14.76 7.93 9.72
C ARG A 186 14.51 6.54 10.29
N VAL A 187 15.48 5.65 10.11
CA VAL A 187 15.46 4.30 10.73
C VAL A 187 15.84 4.43 12.21
N PRO A 188 14.96 4.08 13.16
CA PRO A 188 15.26 4.16 14.58
C PRO A 188 16.18 3.00 15.02
N LYS A 189 16.75 3.11 16.23
CA LYS A 189 17.57 2.03 16.81
C LYS A 189 16.74 0.80 17.16
N THR A 190 15.52 1.04 17.67
CA THR A 190 14.51 0.05 18.07
C THR A 190 13.15 0.47 17.50
N PHE A 191 12.22 -0.48 17.34
CA PHE A 191 10.84 -0.20 16.95
C PHE A 191 9.91 -0.26 18.17
N LYS A 192 8.80 0.48 18.12
CA LYS A 192 7.71 0.52 19.10
C LYS A 192 6.63 -0.49 18.79
N SER A 193 6.40 -0.78 17.51
CA SER A 193 5.41 -1.74 17.04
C SER A 193 5.78 -2.33 15.68
N ILE A 194 5.17 -3.47 15.34
CA ILE A 194 5.23 -4.07 14.00
C ILE A 194 4.75 -3.07 12.93
N ASP A 195 3.77 -2.25 13.27
CA ASP A 195 3.19 -1.25 12.38
C ASP A 195 4.19 -0.15 12.04
N GLU A 196 5.02 0.27 13.01
CA GLU A 196 6.08 1.24 12.77
C GLU A 196 7.09 0.72 11.74
N VAL A 197 7.59 -0.51 11.93
CA VAL A 197 8.59 -1.07 11.01
C VAL A 197 8.00 -1.39 9.64
N THR A 198 6.73 -1.81 9.58
CA THR A 198 5.98 -2.02 8.33
C THR A 198 5.86 -0.70 7.56
N GLY A 199 5.51 0.39 8.25
CA GLY A 199 5.43 1.73 7.65
C GLY A 199 6.78 2.23 7.13
N LEU A 200 7.85 2.03 7.90
CA LEU A 200 9.21 2.38 7.45
C LEU A 200 9.65 1.58 6.22
N TYR A 201 9.29 0.30 6.15
CA TYR A 201 9.61 -0.53 5.01
C TYR A 201 8.85 -0.11 3.76
N MET A 202 7.57 0.22 3.87
CA MET A 202 6.81 0.83 2.76
C MET A 202 7.42 2.15 2.28
N GLN A 203 7.85 3.01 3.21
CA GLN A 203 8.54 4.25 2.85
C GLN A 203 9.86 3.98 2.13
N ALA A 204 10.63 2.99 2.57
CA ALA A 204 11.87 2.59 1.92
C ALA A 204 11.62 2.11 0.47
N LEU A 205 10.59 1.30 0.24
CA LEU A 205 10.27 0.78 -1.10
C LEU A 205 9.99 1.90 -2.11
N ASN A 206 9.32 2.98 -1.68
CA ASN A 206 9.03 4.14 -2.52
C ASN A 206 10.27 4.99 -2.85
N MET A 207 11.35 4.83 -2.08
CA MET A 207 12.61 5.57 -2.28
C MET A 207 13.66 4.76 -3.04
N LEU A 208 13.56 3.43 -3.04
CA LEU A 208 14.54 2.54 -3.65
C LEU A 208 14.19 2.21 -5.10
N PRO A 209 15.18 2.20 -6.01
CA PRO A 209 15.01 1.65 -7.35
C PRO A 209 14.49 0.20 -7.32
N GLU A 210 13.75 -0.19 -8.36
CA GLU A 210 13.17 -1.53 -8.48
C GLU A 210 14.23 -2.63 -8.48
N THR A 211 15.35 -2.38 -9.12
CA THR A 211 16.49 -3.31 -9.24
C THR A 211 17.41 -3.33 -8.02
N TYR A 212 17.13 -2.50 -7.00
CA TYR A 212 18.00 -2.41 -5.83
C TYR A 212 17.89 -3.66 -4.96
N HIS A 213 18.98 -4.43 -4.88
CA HIS A 213 19.14 -5.58 -4.00
C HIS A 213 20.29 -5.31 -3.02
N PRO A 214 20.01 -5.06 -1.73
CA PRO A 214 21.05 -4.91 -0.73
C PRO A 214 21.80 -6.23 -0.58
N LYS A 215 23.11 -6.22 -0.79
CA LYS A 215 24.00 -7.30 -0.36
C LYS A 215 24.61 -6.94 0.98
N LYS A 216 24.97 -7.93 1.78
CA LYS A 216 25.93 -7.66 2.86
C LYS A 216 27.25 -7.22 2.26
N PRO A 217 27.93 -6.25 2.85
CA PRO A 217 29.31 -5.99 2.52
C PRO A 217 30.16 -7.20 2.96
N ASP A 218 31.15 -7.58 2.15
CA ASP A 218 32.09 -8.69 2.40
C ASP A 218 32.91 -8.53 3.70
N THR A 219 32.79 -7.39 4.39
CA THR A 219 33.55 -7.05 5.59
C THR A 219 33.21 -7.86 6.84
N TYR A 220 32.10 -8.61 6.85
CA TYR A 220 31.77 -9.55 7.94
C TYR A 220 32.19 -11.01 7.67
N SER A 221 32.77 -11.30 6.50
CA SER A 221 33.32 -12.62 6.15
C SER A 221 34.82 -12.77 6.46
N LYS A 222 35.45 -11.77 7.11
CA LYS A 222 36.80 -11.98 7.67
C LYS A 222 36.70 -12.77 8.97
N LYS A 223 36.76 -14.09 8.87
CA LYS A 223 37.29 -14.92 9.97
C LYS A 223 38.64 -14.29 10.39
N PRO A 224 38.94 -14.12 11.68
CA PRO A 224 40.27 -13.70 12.07
C PRO A 224 41.26 -14.74 11.52
N ASP A 225 42.21 -14.29 10.70
CA ASP A 225 43.37 -15.12 10.35
C ASP A 225 44.02 -15.55 11.65
N THR A 226 43.89 -16.84 11.98
CA THR A 226 44.64 -17.44 13.07
C THR A 226 46.12 -17.24 12.78
N TYR A 227 46.75 -16.34 13.53
CA TYR A 227 48.20 -16.22 13.63
C TYR A 227 48.76 -17.55 14.20
N SER A 228 49.00 -18.53 13.32
CA SER A 228 49.88 -19.65 13.64
C SER A 228 51.33 -19.19 13.47
N LYS A 229 51.88 -18.55 14.49
CA LYS A 229 53.34 -18.60 14.68
C LYS A 229 53.69 -19.99 15.19
N LYS A 230 54.18 -20.86 14.29
CA LYS A 230 54.98 -22.02 14.69
C LYS A 230 56.19 -21.52 15.48
N PRO A 231 56.60 -22.17 16.57
CA PRO A 231 57.88 -21.88 17.18
C PRO A 231 59.00 -22.43 16.28
N GLU A 232 59.89 -21.56 15.80
CA GLU A 232 61.17 -22.01 15.25
C GLU A 232 62.07 -22.43 16.42
N GLN A 233 62.11 -23.73 16.69
CA GLN A 233 63.27 -24.36 17.30
C GLN A 233 64.38 -24.41 16.24
N LYS A 234 65.49 -23.71 16.51
CA LYS A 234 66.80 -24.11 15.97
C LYS A 234 67.73 -24.41 17.14
N ALA A 235 68.01 -25.69 17.29
CA ALA A 235 69.18 -26.20 17.96
C ALA A 235 70.38 -26.04 17.03
N ALA A 236 71.47 -25.46 17.56
CA ALA A 236 72.88 -25.82 17.34
C ALA A 236 73.71 -24.89 18.22
#